data_AF-A0A535UIK5-F1
#
_entry.id   AF-A0A535UIK5-F1
#
_cell.length_a   1.000
_cell.length_b   1.000
_cell.length_c   1.000
_cell.angle_alpha   90.00
_cell.angle_beta   90.00
_cell.angle_gamma   90.00
#
_symmetry.space_group_name_H-M   'P 1'
#
loop_
_entity.id
_entity.type
_entity.pdbx_description
1 polymer ?
#
loop_
_entity_poly.entity_id
_entity_poly.type
_entity_poly.pdbx_seq_one_letter_code
_entity_poly.pdbx_strand_id
1 'polypeptide(L)'
;PGPASFEAWLRDHLGGRGVGSGVTLSTVHRVKGEEWDHVCVADVRRGMLPHRLAADVEEERRILHVAITRAREQVVVLTDTARPSPFIAELLEPVAAQTSGERSRSRS
;
A
#
# COMPACT_ATOMS: atom_id res chain seq x y z
N PRO A 1 26.11 0.72 11.76
CA PRO A 1 25.80 -0.53 12.50
C PRO A 1 26.18 -1.77 11.66
N GLY A 2 26.72 -2.82 12.31
CA GLY A 2 26.91 -4.12 11.66
C GLY A 2 25.59 -4.92 11.57
N PRO A 3 25.49 -5.97 10.75
CA PRO A 3 24.23 -6.70 10.48
C PRO A 3 23.49 -7.17 11.75
N ALA A 4 24.21 -7.65 12.76
CA ALA A 4 23.64 -8.12 14.03
C ALA A 4 23.09 -6.98 14.92
N SER A 5 23.57 -5.74 14.71
CA SER A 5 23.16 -4.56 15.47
C SER A 5 22.14 -3.68 14.74
N PHE A 6 21.82 -4.01 13.49
CA PHE A 6 21.02 -3.18 12.61
C PHE A 6 19.57 -3.02 13.10
N GLU A 7 18.93 -4.11 13.54
CA GLU A 7 17.54 -4.06 14.01
C GLU A 7 17.38 -3.24 15.30
N ALA A 8 18.33 -3.39 16.24
CA ALA A 8 18.34 -2.62 17.48
C ALA A 8 18.58 -1.13 17.22
N TRP A 9 19.55 -0.81 16.35
CA TRP A 9 19.83 0.56 15.92
C TRP A 9 18.61 1.18 15.20
N LEU A 10 17.97 0.44 14.30
CA LEU A 10 16.80 0.90 13.57
C LEU A 10 15.65 1.19 14.53
N ARG A 11 15.43 0.32 15.52
CA ARG A 11 14.40 0.51 16.54
C ARG A 11 14.68 1.69 17.46
N ASP A 12 15.94 1.95 17.79
CA ASP A 12 16.35 3.11 18.59
C ASP A 12 16.17 4.42 17.81
N HIS A 13 16.63 4.45 16.56
CA HIS A 13 16.50 5.63 15.69
C HIS A 13 15.07 5.92 15.25
N LEU A 14 14.24 4.90 15.04
CA LEU A 14 12.84 5.06 14.62
C LEU A 14 11.84 5.01 15.79
N GLY A 15 12.25 4.53 16.95
CA GLY A 15 11.41 4.32 18.13
C GLY A 15 11.34 5.53 19.07
N GLY A 16 12.11 6.58 18.81
CA GLY A 16 11.83 7.89 19.39
C GLY A 16 10.38 8.26 19.06
N ARG A 17 9.56 8.51 20.08
CA ARG A 17 8.24 9.14 19.88
C ARG A 17 8.50 10.45 19.17
N GLY A 18 8.31 10.46 17.85
CA GLY A 18 8.51 11.62 17.01
C GLY A 18 7.62 12.73 17.51
N VAL A 19 8.21 13.69 18.21
CA VAL A 19 7.54 14.94 18.56
C VAL A 19 7.49 15.74 17.25
N GLY A 20 6.42 15.54 16.48
CA GLY A 20 5.88 16.51 15.53
C GLY A 20 6.50 16.65 14.13
N SER A 21 7.47 15.84 13.68
CA SER A 21 8.06 16.03 12.33
C SER A 21 8.76 14.80 11.70
N GLY A 22 8.37 13.57 12.07
CA GLY A 22 9.01 12.34 11.57
C GLY A 22 8.17 11.56 10.54
N VAL A 23 8.81 10.61 9.86
CA VAL A 23 8.11 9.61 9.03
C VAL A 23 7.67 8.44 9.92
N THR A 24 6.40 8.06 9.84
CA THR A 24 5.88 6.87 10.53
C THR A 24 6.17 5.62 9.70
N LEU A 25 7.01 4.72 10.23
CA LEU A 25 7.18 3.38 9.67
C LEU A 25 6.26 2.40 10.40
N SER A 26 5.39 1.71 9.66
CA SER A 26 4.48 0.72 10.23
C SER A 26 4.19 -0.39 9.23
N THR A 27 3.56 -1.47 9.71
CA THR A 27 2.97 -2.50 8.83
C THR A 27 1.53 -2.11 8.50
N VAL A 28 1.04 -2.53 7.33
CA VAL A 28 -0.33 -2.21 6.88
C VAL A 28 -1.40 -2.65 7.89
N HIS A 29 -1.18 -3.78 8.56
CA HIS A 29 -2.07 -4.31 9.58
C HIS A 29 -2.20 -3.42 10.83
N ARG A 30 -1.21 -2.56 11.10
CA ARG A 30 -1.15 -1.70 12.30
C ARG A 30 -1.66 -0.28 12.07
N VAL A 31 -1.95 0.11 10.84
CA VAL A 31 -2.35 1.50 10.49
C VAL A 31 -3.87 1.67 10.31
N LYS A 32 -4.67 0.69 10.73
CA LYS A 32 -6.13 0.75 10.59
C LYS A 32 -6.69 1.93 11.39
N GLY A 33 -7.40 2.83 10.69
CA GLY A 33 -8.06 4.00 11.30
C GLY A 33 -7.19 5.27 11.36
N GLU A 34 -5.90 5.15 11.03
CA GLU A 34 -5.01 6.29 10.84
C GLU A 34 -4.97 6.69 9.36
N GLU A 35 -4.62 7.94 9.07
CA GLU A 35 -4.47 8.48 7.71
C GLU A 35 -3.36 9.54 7.68
N TRP A 36 -2.71 9.69 6.53
CA TRP A 36 -1.64 10.66 6.30
C TRP A 36 -1.83 11.35 4.94
N ASP A 37 -1.32 12.57 4.80
CA ASP A 37 -1.38 13.30 3.52
C ASP A 37 -0.62 12.56 2.42
N HIS A 38 0.52 11.95 2.79
CA HIS A 38 1.34 11.15 1.89
C HIS A 38 1.67 9.77 2.49
N VAL A 39 1.53 8.71 1.69
CA VAL A 39 1.88 7.34 2.07
C VAL A 39 2.80 6.71 1.04
N CYS A 40 3.86 6.06 1.50
CA CYS A 40 4.72 5.22 0.67
C CYS A 40 4.47 3.75 1.02
N VAL A 41 3.97 2.96 0.06
CA VAL A 41 3.81 1.51 0.21
C VAL A 41 5.03 0.83 -0.37
N ALA A 42 5.86 0.23 0.50
CA ALA A 42 7.11 -0.40 0.10
C ALA A 42 6.91 -1.87 -0.31
N ASP A 43 7.77 -2.32 -1.25
CA ASP A 43 7.95 -3.71 -1.65
C ASP A 43 6.72 -4.45 -2.21
N VAL A 44 5.92 -3.76 -3.03
CA VAL A 44 4.74 -4.35 -3.70
C VAL A 44 5.17 -5.14 -4.94
N ARG A 45 5.74 -6.32 -4.73
CA ARG A 45 6.25 -7.21 -5.79
C ARG A 45 5.70 -8.63 -5.69
N ARG A 46 5.84 -9.41 -6.76
CA ARG A 46 5.44 -10.83 -6.81
C ARG A 46 6.07 -11.62 -5.66
N GLY A 47 5.24 -12.38 -4.96
CA GLY A 47 5.64 -13.22 -3.82
C GLY A 47 5.75 -12.48 -2.49
N MET A 48 5.72 -11.13 -2.52
CA MET A 48 5.63 -10.29 -1.32
C MET A 48 4.20 -9.77 -1.13
N LEU A 49 3.59 -9.23 -2.17
CA LEU A 49 2.19 -8.81 -2.17
C LEU A 49 1.57 -9.11 -3.56
N PRO A 50 0.71 -10.14 -3.67
CA PRO A 50 0.29 -11.05 -2.61
C PRO A 50 1.47 -11.89 -2.09
N HIS A 51 1.47 -12.17 -0.78
CA HIS A 51 2.46 -13.02 -0.16
C HIS A 51 2.39 -14.43 -0.74
N ARG A 52 3.55 -15.04 -1.07
CA ARG A 52 3.62 -16.37 -1.72
C ARG A 52 2.97 -17.52 -0.95
N LEU A 53 2.74 -17.33 0.35
CA LEU A 53 2.10 -18.30 1.26
C LEU A 53 0.67 -17.89 1.65
N ALA A 54 0.13 -16.81 1.09
CA ALA A 54 -1.24 -16.39 1.38
C ALA A 54 -2.22 -17.45 0.87
N ALA A 55 -3.15 -17.87 1.74
CA ALA A 55 -4.22 -18.79 1.37
C ALA A 55 -5.38 -18.07 0.64
N ASP A 56 -5.55 -16.78 0.89
CA ASP A 56 -6.58 -15.93 0.27
C ASP A 56 -5.92 -14.71 -0.38
N VAL A 57 -5.91 -14.68 -1.71
CA VAL A 57 -5.37 -13.56 -2.49
C VAL A 57 -6.24 -12.31 -2.34
N GLU A 58 -7.54 -12.46 -2.11
CA GLU A 58 -8.45 -11.32 -1.93
C GLU A 58 -8.23 -10.64 -0.57
N GLU A 59 -7.77 -11.36 0.45
CA GLU A 59 -7.30 -10.73 1.69
C GLU A 59 -6.05 -9.88 1.46
N GLU A 60 -5.08 -10.39 0.70
CA GLU A 60 -3.87 -9.62 0.33
C GLU A 60 -4.22 -8.37 -0.50
N ARG A 61 -5.23 -8.48 -1.37
CA ARG A 61 -5.77 -7.34 -2.13
C ARG A 61 -6.40 -6.30 -1.19
N ARG A 62 -7.19 -6.75 -0.20
CA ARG A 62 -7.74 -5.86 0.84
C ARG A 62 -6.64 -5.18 1.64
N ILE A 63 -5.55 -5.86 1.95
CA ILE A 63 -4.37 -5.27 2.60
C ILE A 63 -3.80 -4.14 1.73
N LEU A 64 -3.54 -4.37 0.44
CA LEU A 64 -3.05 -3.31 -0.44
C LEU A 64 -4.03 -2.13 -0.53
N HIS A 65 -5.33 -2.41 -0.64
CA HIS A 65 -6.37 -1.39 -0.66
C HIS A 65 -6.35 -0.54 0.62
N VAL A 66 -6.25 -1.17 1.80
CA VAL A 66 -6.12 -0.46 3.08
C VAL A 66 -4.89 0.44 3.06
N ALA A 67 -3.73 -0.06 2.62
CA ALA A 67 -2.49 0.71 2.54
C ALA A 67 -2.63 1.95 1.63
N ILE A 68 -3.20 1.78 0.43
CA ILE A 68 -3.41 2.87 -0.53
C ILE A 68 -4.38 3.92 0.04
N THR A 69 -5.50 3.48 0.63
CA THR A 69 -6.53 4.38 1.18
C THR A 69 -6.13 5.04 2.50
N ARG A 70 -4.95 4.75 3.05
CA ARG A 70 -4.40 5.55 4.16
C ARG A 70 -3.91 6.93 3.69
N ALA A 71 -3.66 7.08 2.38
CA ALA A 71 -3.23 8.36 1.79
C ALA A 71 -4.42 9.27 1.54
N ARG A 72 -4.34 10.53 1.98
CA ARG A 72 -5.34 11.56 1.69
C ARG A 72 -5.08 12.28 0.38
N GLU A 73 -3.82 12.59 0.08
CA GLU A 73 -3.46 13.36 -1.11
C GLU A 73 -2.69 12.52 -2.12
N GLN A 74 -1.65 11.79 -1.67
CA GLN A 74 -0.79 11.04 -2.58
C GLN A 74 -0.31 9.72 -2.00
N VAL A 75 -0.38 8.67 -2.82
CA VAL A 75 0.27 7.40 -2.58
C VAL A 75 1.43 7.19 -3.56
N VAL A 76 2.57 6.72 -3.04
CA VAL A 76 3.67 6.20 -3.85
C VAL A 76 3.80 4.71 -3.58
N VAL A 77 3.78 3.90 -4.63
CA VAL A 77 3.95 2.46 -4.51
C VAL A 77 5.29 2.05 -5.08
N LEU A 78 6.15 1.48 -4.25
CA LEU A 78 7.47 1.02 -4.63
C LEU A 78 7.38 -0.46 -5.02
N THR A 79 7.74 -0.78 -6.26
CA THR A 79 7.67 -2.12 -6.82
C THR A 79 8.97 -2.51 -7.51
N ASP A 80 9.25 -3.81 -7.56
CA ASP A 80 10.36 -4.39 -8.32
C ASP A 80 9.90 -4.66 -9.77
N THR A 81 10.48 -3.94 -10.73
CA THR A 81 10.12 -4.02 -12.14
C THR A 81 10.44 -5.38 -12.78
N ALA A 82 11.40 -6.14 -12.23
CA ALA A 82 11.70 -7.48 -12.70
C ALA A 82 10.68 -8.51 -12.19
N ARG A 83 9.93 -8.20 -11.14
CA ARG A 83 8.96 -9.09 -10.50
C ARG A 83 7.69 -8.34 -10.12
N PRO A 84 6.94 -7.78 -11.09
CA PRO A 84 5.80 -6.93 -10.79
C PRO A 84 4.72 -7.72 -10.03
N SER A 85 4.13 -7.07 -9.03
CA SER A 85 2.92 -7.60 -8.40
C SER A 85 1.76 -7.57 -9.40
N PRO A 86 0.90 -8.62 -9.45
CA PRO A 86 -0.29 -8.60 -10.28
C PRO A 86 -1.22 -7.42 -9.93
N PHE A 87 -1.27 -7.01 -8.65
CA PHE A 87 -2.10 -5.89 -8.23
C PHE A 87 -1.66 -4.55 -8.83
N ILE A 88 -0.37 -4.38 -9.11
CA ILE A 88 0.14 -3.17 -9.77
C ILE A 88 -0.27 -3.15 -11.24
N ALA A 89 -0.21 -4.30 -11.92
CA ALA A 89 -0.69 -4.38 -13.30
C ALA A 89 -2.16 -3.95 -13.38
N GLU A 90 -3.01 -4.49 -12.51
CA GLU A 90 -4.44 -4.14 -12.45
C GLU A 90 -4.71 -2.65 -12.18
N LEU A 91 -3.89 -1.98 -11.35
CA LEU A 91 -4.02 -0.54 -11.09
C LEU A 91 -3.60 0.33 -12.29
N LEU A 92 -2.72 -0.19 -13.14
CA LEU A 92 -2.21 0.49 -14.32
C LEU A 92 -3.01 0.19 -15.59
N GLU A 93 -3.82 -0.89 -15.57
CA GLU A 93 -4.81 -1.15 -16.61
C GLU A 93 -5.75 0.05 -16.70
N PRO A 94 -5.96 0.62 -17.90
CA PRO A 94 -6.94 1.67 -18.08
C PRO A 94 -8.30 1.15 -17.62
N VAL A 95 -8.97 1.90 -16.73
CA VAL A 95 -10.36 1.61 -16.40
C VAL A 95 -11.16 1.76 -17.70
N ALA A 96 -11.43 0.64 -18.37
CA ALA A 96 -12.27 0.62 -19.55
C ALA A 96 -13.56 1.36 -19.19
N ALA A 97 -13.92 2.37 -19.97
CA ALA A 97 -15.03 3.28 -19.69
C ALA A 97 -16.36 2.52 -19.56
N GLN A 98 -16.66 2.03 -18.36
CA GLN A 98 -17.92 1.36 -18.02
C GLN A 98 -18.99 2.38 -17.56
N THR A 99 -18.86 3.65 -17.91
CA THR A 99 -19.79 4.73 -17.51
C THR A 99 -20.46 5.40 -18.71
N SER A 100 -21.17 4.65 -19.55
CA SER A 100 -22.12 5.23 -20.51
C SER A 100 -23.48 4.51 -20.63
N GLY A 101 -23.80 3.59 -19.70
CA GLY A 101 -25.05 2.82 -19.76
C GLY A 101 -26.30 3.44 -19.09
N GLU A 102 -26.17 4.08 -17.92
CA GLU A 102 -27.36 4.29 -17.07
C GLU A 102 -28.10 5.65 -17.19
N ARG A 103 -27.60 6.65 -17.93
CA ARG A 103 -28.22 8.00 -17.94
C ARG A 103 -29.25 8.27 -19.04
N SER A 104 -29.83 7.24 -19.66
CA SER A 104 -30.82 7.44 -20.74
C SER A 104 -32.20 6.80 -20.50
N ARG A 105 -32.54 6.42 -19.27
CA ARG A 105 -33.88 5.91 -18.94
C ARG A 105 -34.43 6.46 -17.62
N SER A 106 -34.73 7.76 -17.57
CA SER A 106 -35.75 8.31 -16.67
C SER A 106 -35.98 9.79 -17.01
N ARG A 107 -36.63 10.04 -18.15
CA ARG A 107 -37.34 11.28 -18.46
C ARG A 107 -38.21 10.99 -19.68
N SER A 108 -39.34 10.34 -19.43
CA SER A 108 -40.54 10.35 -20.24
C SER A 108 -41.73 10.25 -19.29
#